data_AF-A0A958J7P6-F1
#
_entry.id   AF-A0A958J7P6-F1
#
_cell.length_a   1.000
_cell.length_b   1.000
_cell.length_c   1.000
_cell.angle_alpha   90.00
_cell.angle_beta   90.00
_cell.angle_gamma   90.00
#
_symmetry.space_group_name_H-M   'P 1'
#
loop_
_entity.id
_entity.type
_entity.pdbx_description
1 polymer ?
#
loop_
_entity_poly.entity_id
_entity_poly.type
_entity_poly.pdbx_seq_one_letter_code
_entity_poly.pdbx_strand_id
1 'polypeptide(L)'
;WRKVERIPGVPEMSYVNCLLASQHDVNTVYAAFNNHKKGDFRPYCFKSSDRGRSWQPISANLPERGSAYAIAEDHGQAGLLFAGTEFGVFFSINDG
;
A
#
# COMPACT_ATOMS: atom_id res chain seq x y z
N TRP A 1 6.35 -17.77 11.13
CA TRP A 1 6.15 -17.21 9.78
C TRP A 1 4.84 -17.73 9.22
N ARG A 2 4.02 -16.86 8.61
CA ARG A 2 2.82 -17.25 7.85
C ARG A 2 2.97 -16.74 6.42
N LYS A 3 2.77 -17.61 5.44
CA LYS A 3 2.74 -17.23 4.03
C LYS A 3 1.39 -16.59 3.71
N VAL A 4 1.40 -15.48 2.96
CA VAL A 4 0.21 -14.89 2.35
C VAL A 4 0.38 -15.03 0.84
N GLU A 5 -0.42 -15.90 0.22
CA GLU A 5 -0.24 -16.25 -1.20
C GLU A 5 -1.00 -15.31 -2.13
N ARG A 6 -2.15 -14.80 -1.69
CA ARG A 6 -3.03 -13.97 -2.51
C ARG A 6 -3.67 -12.87 -1.67
N ILE A 7 -3.69 -11.67 -2.23
CA ILE A 7 -4.41 -10.52 -1.69
C ILE A 7 -5.48 -10.16 -2.73
N PRO A 8 -6.78 -10.24 -2.38
CA PRO A 8 -7.86 -9.86 -3.30
C PRO A 8 -7.65 -8.44 -3.86
N GLY A 9 -7.77 -8.29 -5.18
CA GLY A 9 -7.57 -7.01 -5.87
C GLY A 9 -6.13 -6.72 -6.31
N VAL A 10 -5.13 -7.47 -5.84
CA VAL A 10 -3.75 -7.37 -6.35
C VAL A 10 -3.57 -8.33 -7.54
N PRO A 11 -3.09 -7.86 -8.71
CA PRO A 11 -2.80 -8.73 -9.84
C PRO A 11 -1.77 -9.82 -9.50
N GLU A 12 -1.92 -11.00 -10.09
CA GLU A 12 -1.00 -12.11 -9.83
C GLU A 12 0.42 -11.81 -10.28
N MET A 13 1.40 -12.28 -9.49
CA MET A 13 2.83 -12.05 -9.69
C MET A 13 3.20 -10.55 -9.72
N SER A 14 2.42 -9.69 -9.05
CA SER A 14 2.83 -8.32 -8.77
C SER A 14 4.00 -8.31 -7.79
N TYR A 15 4.92 -7.36 -7.97
CA TYR A 15 6.00 -7.16 -7.02
C TYR A 15 5.47 -6.51 -5.75
N VAL A 16 5.96 -6.96 -4.58
CA VAL A 16 5.82 -6.21 -3.33
C VAL A 16 6.95 -5.20 -3.29
N ASN A 17 6.67 -3.93 -3.61
CA ASN A 17 7.69 -2.90 -3.68
C ASN A 17 7.99 -2.29 -2.30
N CYS A 18 6.98 -2.22 -1.44
CA CYS A 18 7.11 -1.68 -0.10
C CYS A 18 6.21 -2.46 0.86
N LEU A 19 6.73 -2.75 2.05
CA LEU A 19 5.98 -3.27 3.19
C LEU A 19 6.36 -2.43 4.41
N LEU A 20 5.38 -1.82 5.06
CA LEU A 20 5.57 -0.92 6.20
C LEU A 20 4.72 -1.42 7.36
N ALA A 21 5.34 -1.84 8.46
CA ALA A 21 4.63 -2.03 9.72
C ALA A 21 4.37 -0.66 10.33
N SER A 22 3.15 -0.42 10.81
CA SER A 22 2.80 0.85 11.46
C SER A 22 3.63 1.01 12.74
N GLN A 23 4.10 2.24 12.96
CA GLN A 23 4.74 2.65 14.21
C GLN A 23 3.70 3.07 15.28
N HIS A 24 2.45 3.33 14.88
CA HIS A 24 1.38 3.74 15.78
C HIS A 24 0.48 2.58 16.23
N ASP A 25 0.36 1.52 15.42
CA ASP A 25 -0.44 0.33 15.75
C ASP A 25 0.26 -0.98 15.36
N VAL A 26 0.57 -1.81 16.38
CA VAL A 26 1.22 -3.13 16.23
C VAL A 26 0.46 -4.13 15.36
N ASN A 27 -0.83 -3.91 15.12
CA ASN A 27 -1.64 -4.77 14.26
C ASN A 27 -1.69 -4.31 12.81
N THR A 28 -1.24 -3.09 12.54
CA THR A 28 -1.39 -2.45 11.24
C THR A 28 -0.14 -2.61 10.37
N VAL A 29 -0.35 -3.00 9.11
CA VAL A 29 0.70 -3.14 8.09
C VAL A 29 0.18 -2.58 6.77
N TYR A 30 1.00 -1.82 6.07
CA TYR A 30 0.74 -1.27 4.75
C TYR A 30 1.64 -1.93 3.70
N ALA A 31 1.13 -2.04 2.47
CA ALA A 31 1.89 -2.58 1.35
C ALA A 31 1.62 -1.82 0.04
N ALA A 32 2.68 -1.60 -0.74
CA ALA A 32 2.58 -1.16 -2.13
C ALA A 32 2.94 -2.31 -3.07
N PHE A 33 2.05 -2.60 -4.01
CA PHE A 33 2.26 -3.57 -5.07
C PHE A 33 2.48 -2.88 -6.40
N ASN A 34 3.31 -3.48 -7.24
CA ASN A 34 3.65 -2.93 -8.54
C ASN A 34 3.54 -3.99 -9.63
N ASN A 35 2.73 -3.67 -10.65
CA ASN A 35 2.50 -4.52 -11.81
C ASN A 35 2.96 -3.85 -13.13
N HIS A 36 3.80 -2.81 -13.06
CA HIS A 36 4.21 -2.03 -14.24
C HIS A 36 4.89 -2.90 -15.32
N LYS A 37 5.56 -3.99 -14.92
CA LYS A 37 6.31 -4.85 -15.85
C LYS A 37 5.41 -5.67 -16.75
N LYS A 38 4.11 -5.73 -16.42
CA LYS A 38 3.05 -6.35 -17.20
C LYS A 38 2.19 -5.33 -17.94
N GLY A 39 2.59 -4.05 -17.98
CA GLY A 39 1.84 -2.98 -18.63
C GLY A 39 0.66 -2.45 -17.81
N ASP A 40 0.57 -2.81 -16.53
CA ASP A 40 -0.44 -2.29 -15.61
C ASP A 40 0.16 -1.21 -14.70
N PHE A 41 -0.23 0.03 -14.96
CA PHE A 41 0.33 1.22 -14.31
C PHE A 41 -0.54 1.75 -13.16
N ARG A 42 -1.53 0.98 -12.70
CA ARG A 42 -2.38 1.39 -11.58
C ARG A 42 -1.59 1.39 -10.27
N PRO A 43 -1.86 2.34 -9.35
CA PRO A 43 -1.35 2.29 -7.99
C PRO A 43 -2.11 1.25 -7.15
N TYR A 44 -1.37 0.32 -6.56
CA TYR A 44 -1.91 -0.69 -5.65
C TYR A 44 -1.35 -0.48 -4.25
N CYS A 45 -2.07 0.27 -3.41
CA CYS A 45 -1.75 0.46 -1.99
C CYS A 45 -2.80 -0.27 -1.15
N PHE A 46 -2.37 -1.03 -0.15
CA PHE A 46 -3.25 -1.81 0.72
C PHE A 46 -2.88 -1.65 2.19
N LYS A 47 -3.90 -1.70 3.05
CA LYS A 47 -3.78 -1.73 4.51
C LYS A 47 -4.30 -3.06 5.05
N SER A 48 -3.63 -3.57 6.07
CA SER A 48 -4.13 -4.63 6.94
C SER A 48 -4.15 -4.10 8.37
N SER A 49 -5.20 -4.41 9.14
CA SER A 49 -5.31 -4.08 10.57
C SER A 49 -5.32 -5.32 11.46
N ASP A 50 -4.91 -6.48 10.93
CA ASP A 50 -4.92 -7.77 11.61
C ASP A 50 -3.64 -8.57 11.37
N ARG A 51 -2.51 -7.85 11.24
CA ARG A 51 -1.16 -8.39 10.97
C ARG A 51 -1.12 -9.20 9.66
N GLY A 52 -1.69 -8.64 8.60
CA GLY A 52 -1.65 -9.20 7.25
C GLY A 52 -2.53 -10.43 7.04
N ARG A 53 -3.62 -10.63 7.81
CA ARG A 53 -4.59 -11.72 7.57
C ARG A 53 -5.61 -11.30 6.53
N SER A 54 -6.13 -10.08 6.63
CA SER A 54 -6.99 -9.45 5.66
C SER A 54 -6.40 -8.11 5.21
N TRP A 55 -6.76 -7.70 4.01
CA TRP A 55 -6.22 -6.53 3.34
C TRP A 55 -7.34 -5.76 2.66
N GLN A 56 -7.27 -4.44 2.73
CA GLN A 56 -8.22 -3.51 2.12
C GLN A 56 -7.46 -2.54 1.22
N PRO A 57 -7.99 -2.23 0.02
CA PRO A 57 -7.37 -1.25 -0.86
C PRO A 57 -7.50 0.15 -0.25
N ILE A 58 -6.43 0.93 -0.34
CA ILE A 58 -6.37 2.33 0.11
C ILE A 58 -5.90 3.28 -1.03
N SER A 59 -6.07 2.86 -2.28
CA SER A 59 -5.66 3.61 -3.47
C SER A 59 -6.83 4.27 -4.22
N ALA A 60 -8.04 4.29 -3.65
CA ALA A 60 -9.27 4.70 -4.35
C ALA A 60 -9.25 6.14 -4.89
N ASN A 61 -8.54 7.05 -4.22
CA ASN A 61 -8.45 8.46 -4.60
C ASN A 61 -7.14 8.79 -5.34
N LEU A 62 -6.33 7.79 -5.68
CA LEU A 62 -5.13 7.98 -6.48
C LEU A 62 -5.48 8.00 -7.98
N PRO A 63 -4.67 8.69 -8.82
CA PRO A 63 -4.86 8.66 -10.27
C PRO A 63 -4.85 7.23 -10.83
N GLU A 64 -5.60 6.97 -11.89
CA GLU A 64 -5.67 5.64 -12.52
C GLU A 64 -4.29 5.18 -13.04
N ARG A 65 -3.40 6.11 -13.37
CA ARG A 65 -2.02 5.83 -13.79
C ARG A 65 -1.03 6.47 -12.85
N GLY A 66 0.00 5.70 -12.50
CA GLY A 66 1.08 6.10 -11.61
C GLY A 66 1.29 4.99 -10.60
N SER A 67 2.13 4.01 -10.93
CA SER A 67 2.38 2.86 -10.06
C SER A 67 2.91 3.31 -8.70
N ALA A 68 2.50 2.62 -7.64
CA ALA A 68 2.99 2.87 -6.30
C ALA A 68 4.34 2.18 -6.08
N TYR A 69 5.24 2.85 -5.35
CA TYR A 69 6.58 2.36 -5.04
C TYR A 69 6.87 2.32 -3.55
N ALA A 70 6.38 3.31 -2.81
CA ALA A 70 6.67 3.47 -1.40
C ALA A 70 5.44 3.96 -0.64
N ILE A 71 5.37 3.56 0.63
CA ILE A 71 4.43 4.09 1.61
C ILE A 71 5.26 4.54 2.81
N ALA A 72 4.94 5.70 3.36
CA ALA A 72 5.50 6.20 4.61
C ALA A 72 4.36 6.63 5.53
N GLU A 73 4.51 6.35 6.82
CA GLU A 73 3.63 6.83 7.87
C GLU A 73 4.32 7.99 8.58
N ASP A 74 3.58 9.06 8.88
CA ASP A 74 4.13 10.17 9.65
C ASP A 74 4.48 9.71 11.06
N HIS A 75 5.60 10.21 11.57
CA HIS A 75 6.12 9.74 12.85
C HIS A 75 5.43 10.35 14.08
N GLY A 76 4.79 11.51 13.93
CA GLY A 76 4.13 12.24 15.01
C GLY A 76 2.61 12.18 14.95
N GLN A 77 2.02 11.91 13.78
CA GLN A 77 0.58 11.92 13.54
C GLN A 77 0.10 10.59 12.96
N ALA A 78 -0.50 9.76 13.81
CA ALA A 78 -1.26 8.59 13.36
C ALA A 78 -2.38 9.00 12.38
N GLY A 79 -2.65 8.19 11.36
CA GLY A 79 -3.58 8.54 10.29
C GLY A 79 -2.93 9.21 9.08
N LEU A 80 -1.80 9.92 9.26
CA LEU A 80 -1.12 10.60 8.16
C LEU A 80 -0.20 9.64 7.41
N LEU A 81 -0.56 9.32 6.16
CA LEU A 81 0.21 8.46 5.26
C LEU A 81 0.62 9.21 4.00
N PHE A 82 1.77 8.83 3.47
CA PHE A 82 2.29 9.31 2.19
C PHE A 82 2.45 8.12 1.22
N ALA A 83 1.99 8.28 -0.01
CA ALA A 83 2.16 7.33 -1.10
C ALA A 83 3.10 7.92 -2.15
N GLY A 84 4.28 7.31 -2.31
CA GLY A 84 5.21 7.62 -3.39
C GLY A 84 4.84 6.85 -4.65
N THR A 85 4.44 7.57 -5.70
CA THR A 85 4.06 7.01 -7.00
C THR A 85 5.00 7.50 -8.11
N GLU A 86 4.90 6.92 -9.30
CA GLU A 86 5.70 7.32 -10.47
C GLU A 86 5.67 8.83 -10.75
N PHE A 87 4.49 9.45 -10.63
CA PHE A 87 4.27 10.83 -11.10
C PHE A 87 4.07 11.83 -9.96
N GLY A 88 4.29 11.43 -8.72
CA GLY A 88 4.15 12.33 -7.58
C GLY A 88 4.00 11.62 -6.23
N VAL A 89 3.92 12.45 -5.20
CA VAL A 89 3.62 12.03 -3.83
C VAL A 89 2.22 12.49 -3.48
N PHE A 90 1.44 11.58 -2.93
CA PHE A 90 0.09 11.83 -2.42
C PHE A 90 0.09 11.59 -0.92
N PHE A 91 -0.90 12.15 -0.22
CA PHE A 91 -1.07 11.89 1.21
C PHE A 91 -2.54 11.64 1.54
N SER A 92 -2.75 10.98 2.68
CA SER A 92 -4.05 10.76 3.29
C SER A 92 -3.94 11.04 4.79
N ILE A 93 -5.00 11.52 5.42
CA ILE A 93 -5.05 11.88 6.85
C ILE A 93 -5.91 10.91 7.68
N ASN A 94 -6.32 9.79 7.08
CA ASN A 94 -7.20 8.78 7.69
C ASN A 94 -6.76 7.34 7.36
N ASP A 95 -5.44 7.09 7.38
CA ASP A 95 -4.80 5.80 7.08
C ASP A 95 -5.01 5.26 5.66
N GLY A 96 -5.25 6.15 4.70
CA GLY A 96 -5.47 5.79 3.29
C GLY A 96 -6.88 6.08 2.83
#